data_AF-A0A1J7C3W6-F1
#
_entry.id   AF-A0A1J7C3W6-F1
#
_cell.length_a   1.000
_cell.length_b   1.000
_cell.length_c   1.000
_cell.angle_alpha   90.00
_cell.angle_beta   90.00
_cell.angle_gamma   90.00
#
_symmetry.space_group_name_H-M   'P 1'
#
loop_
_entity.id
_entity.type
_entity.pdbx_description
1 polymer ?
#
loop_
_entity_poly.entity_id
_entity_poly.type
_entity_poly.pdbx_seq_one_letter_code
_entity_poly.pdbx_strand_id
1 'polypeptide(L)'
;MYVCSCFAVTEEQVRAHRASGCGTPRAIAGRCGAGTDCGGCVRRIQALLDRGRRVPEPVEAIEARLDAEVRVEIQAEVRGLQSGSDAVSVAA
;
A
#
# COMPACT_ATOMS: atom_id res chain seq x y z
N MET A 1 24.34 10.53 8.68
CA MET A 1 24.13 11.42 9.86
C MET A 1 23.21 10.72 10.86
N TYR A 2 23.42 10.92 12.18
CA TYR A 2 22.48 10.49 13.21
C TYR A 2 21.21 11.34 13.20
N VAL A 3 20.07 10.67 13.25
CA VAL A 3 18.74 11.30 13.40
C VAL A 3 18.29 11.26 14.85
N CYS A 4 18.60 10.19 15.59
CA CYS A 4 18.30 10.07 17.02
C CYS A 4 19.58 9.76 17.80
N SER A 5 19.96 10.66 18.71
CA SER A 5 21.14 10.46 19.56
C SER A 5 20.89 9.46 20.70
N CYS A 6 19.68 9.42 21.27
CA CYS A 6 19.35 8.55 22.41
C CYS A 6 19.50 7.06 22.09
N PHE A 7 19.10 6.68 20.86
CA PHE A 7 19.14 5.29 20.39
C PHE A 7 20.18 5.08 19.28
N ALA A 8 21.06 6.07 19.03
CA ALA A 8 22.07 6.05 17.98
C ALA A 8 21.53 5.62 16.60
N VAL A 9 20.39 6.16 16.18
CA VAL A 9 19.75 5.81 14.90
C VAL A 9 20.15 6.80 13.81
N THR A 10 20.62 6.29 12.68
CA THR A 10 21.04 7.07 11.51
C THR A 10 19.90 7.31 10.52
N GLU A 11 20.07 8.31 9.65
CA GLU A 11 19.15 8.58 8.56
C GLU A 11 19.00 7.38 7.61
N GLU A 12 20.09 6.64 7.37
CA GLU A 12 20.09 5.46 6.51
C GLU A 12 19.29 4.31 7.13
N GLN A 13 19.41 4.10 8.45
CA GLN A 13 18.56 3.13 9.17
C GLN A 13 17.08 3.51 9.11
N VAL A 14 16.72 4.80 9.24
CA VAL A 14 15.33 5.26 9.09
C VAL A 14 14.81 4.95 7.67
N ARG A 15 15.61 5.20 6.63
CA ARG A 15 15.26 4.88 5.24
C ARG A 15 15.13 3.38 4.99
N ALA A 16 16.01 2.56 5.57
CA ALA A 16 15.93 1.10 5.48
C ALA A 16 14.66 0.56 6.17
N HIS A 17 14.29 1.10 7.33
CA HIS A 17 13.03 0.74 8.00
C HIS A 17 11.81 1.16 7.17
N ARG A 18 11.83 2.35 6.55
CA ARG A 18 10.79 2.76 5.58
C ARG A 18 10.66 1.76 4.44
N ALA A 19 11.77 1.38 3.81
CA ALA A 19 11.78 0.44 2.69
C ALA A 19 11.24 -0.95 3.08
N SER A 20 11.37 -1.33 4.34
CA SER A 20 10.76 -2.56 4.90
C SER A 20 9.33 -2.37 5.44
N GLY A 21 8.68 -1.24 5.16
CA GLY A 21 7.26 -1.01 5.45
C GLY A 21 6.95 -0.07 6.61
N CYS A 22 7.94 0.46 7.32
CA CYS A 22 7.71 1.41 8.43
C CYS A 22 7.44 2.83 7.89
N GLY A 23 6.21 3.09 7.46
CA GLY A 23 5.80 4.36 6.86
C GLY A 23 5.40 5.49 7.81
N THR A 24 5.55 5.30 9.14
CA THR A 24 5.14 6.28 10.17
C THR A 24 6.18 6.37 11.30
N PRO A 25 6.30 7.51 12.02
CA PRO A 25 7.21 7.62 13.16
C PRO A 25 6.92 6.56 14.24
N ARG A 26 5.64 6.22 14.45
CA ARG A 26 5.25 5.16 15.39
C ARG A 26 5.78 3.79 14.97
N ALA A 27 5.73 3.47 13.67
CA ALA A 27 6.30 2.23 13.16
C ALA A 27 7.83 2.20 13.27
N ILE A 28 8.49 3.34 13.03
CA ILE A 28 9.94 3.49 13.25
C ILE A 28 10.29 3.27 14.73
N ALA A 29 9.57 3.91 15.65
CA ALA A 29 9.75 3.73 17.09
C ALA A 29 9.59 2.26 17.50
N GLY A 30 8.59 1.55 16.97
CA GLY A 30 8.42 0.12 17.22
C GLY A 30 9.55 -0.77 16.69
N ARG A 31 10.31 -0.31 15.68
CA ARG A 31 11.38 -1.08 15.05
C ARG A 31 12.76 -0.85 15.67
N CYS A 32 13.04 0.38 16.11
CA CYS A 32 14.38 0.75 16.60
C CYS A 32 14.39 1.70 17.82
N GLY A 33 13.24 1.99 18.45
CA GLY A 33 13.13 2.86 19.61
C GLY A 33 13.26 4.37 19.34
N ALA A 34 13.66 4.79 18.13
CA ALA A 34 13.82 6.21 17.83
C ALA A 34 12.52 7.00 18.07
N GLY A 35 12.60 8.05 18.88
CA GLY A 35 11.47 8.93 19.22
C GLY A 35 10.74 8.59 20.52
N THR A 36 11.18 7.60 21.29
CA THR A 36 10.51 7.19 22.55
C THR A 36 11.18 7.70 23.83
N ASP A 37 12.29 8.43 23.73
CA ASP A 37 12.98 9.07 24.86
C ASP A 37 12.75 10.59 24.85
N CYS A 38 13.75 11.41 24.53
CA CYS A 38 13.61 12.88 24.53
C CYS A 38 12.71 13.44 23.41
N GLY A 39 12.33 12.62 22.43
CA GLY A 39 11.40 12.99 21.35
C GLY A 39 11.90 13.99 20.30
N GLY A 40 13.07 14.62 20.48
CA GLY A 40 13.55 15.70 19.58
C GLY A 40 13.73 15.27 18.11
N CYS A 41 13.93 13.98 17.85
CA CYS A 41 14.09 13.44 16.50
C CYS A 41 12.76 13.22 15.75
N VAL A 42 11.59 13.23 16.42
CA VAL A 42 10.30 12.79 15.83
C VAL A 42 9.90 13.61 14.60
N ARG A 43 10.00 14.94 14.67
CA ARG A 43 9.71 15.84 13.53
C ARG A 43 10.65 15.59 12.35
N ARG A 44 11.92 15.29 12.61
CA ARG A 44 12.91 14.97 11.58
C ARG A 44 12.62 13.61 10.92
N ILE A 45 12.27 12.60 11.72
CA ILE A 45 11.85 11.29 11.22
C ILE A 45 10.62 11.44 10.33
N GLN A 46 9.61 12.19 10.76
CA GLN A 46 8.42 12.47 9.96
C GLN A 46 8.78 13.09 8.59
N ALA A 47 9.64 14.12 8.57
CA ALA A 47 10.08 14.74 7.33
C ALA A 47 10.84 13.77 6.39
N LEU A 48 11.61 12.83 6.93
CA LEU A 48 12.28 11.78 6.15
C LEU A 48 11.28 10.78 5.55
N LEU A 49 10.18 10.50 6.26
CA LEU A 49 9.13 9.60 5.80
C LEU A 49 8.16 10.28 4.82
N ASP A 50 7.92 11.58 4.93
CA ASP A 50 7.02 12.28 4.01
C ASP A 50 7.65 12.49 2.63
N ARG A 51 8.99 12.59 2.57
CA ARG A 51 9.72 12.60 1.30
C ARG A 51 9.49 11.29 0.54
N GLY A 52 8.73 11.39 -0.56
CA GLY A 52 8.39 10.25 -1.41
C GLY A 52 7.27 9.37 -0.87
N ARG A 53 6.47 9.84 0.09
CA ARG A 53 5.20 9.16 0.44
C ARG A 53 4.31 9.23 -0.80
N ARG A 54 4.02 8.07 -1.40
CA ARG A 54 2.91 7.99 -2.36
C ARG A 54 1.62 8.16 -1.56
N VAL A 55 0.78 9.06 -2.00
CA VAL A 55 -0.62 9.07 -1.57
C VAL A 55 -1.22 7.74 -2.03
N PRO A 56 -1.83 6.95 -1.14
CA PRO A 56 -2.56 5.76 -1.58
C PRO A 56 -3.68 6.22 -2.53
N GLU A 57 -3.89 5.45 -3.60
CA GLU A 57 -5.03 5.63 -4.50
C GLU A 57 -6.34 5.61 -3.66
N PRO A 58 -7.33 6.46 -3.99
CA PRO A 58 -8.64 6.42 -3.33
C PRO A 58 -9.25 5.02 -3.40
N VAL A 59 -9.91 4.60 -2.32
CA VAL A 59 -10.49 3.26 -2.23
C VAL A 59 -11.54 3.07 -3.32
N GLU A 60 -12.30 4.12 -3.63
CA GLU A 60 -13.32 4.13 -4.68
C GLU A 60 -12.71 3.89 -6.08
N ALA A 61 -11.48 4.36 -6.32
CA ALA A 61 -10.78 4.13 -7.58
C ALA A 61 -10.25 2.68 -7.67
N ILE A 62 -9.80 2.13 -6.54
CA ILE A 62 -9.40 0.72 -6.45
C ILE A 62 -10.62 -0.19 -6.67
N GLU A 63 -11.73 0.08 -5.98
CA GLU A 63 -12.98 -0.66 -6.09
C GLU A 63 -13.54 -0.59 -7.51
N ALA A 64 -13.64 0.59 -8.12
CA ALA A 64 -14.13 0.72 -9.49
C ALA A 64 -13.29 -0.09 -10.49
N ARG A 65 -11.97 -0.17 -10.30
CA ARG A 65 -11.09 -0.99 -11.14
C ARG A 65 -11.33 -2.48 -10.91
N LEU A 66 -11.43 -2.92 -9.65
CA LEU A 66 -11.71 -4.32 -9.30
C LEU A 66 -13.09 -4.75 -9.81
N ASP A 67 -14.11 -3.92 -9.64
CA ASP A 67 -15.47 -4.17 -10.16
C ASP A 67 -15.49 -4.26 -11.69
N ALA A 68 -14.68 -3.43 -12.37
CA ALA A 68 -14.54 -3.51 -13.83
C ALA A 68 -13.84 -4.81 -14.26
N GLU A 69 -12.76 -5.21 -13.58
CA GLU A 69 -12.06 -6.48 -13.82
C GLU A 69 -13.00 -7.68 -13.63
N VAL A 70 -13.70 -7.74 -12.49
CA VAL A 70 -14.68 -8.79 -12.19
C VAL A 70 -15.82 -8.80 -13.21
N ARG A 71 -16.32 -7.62 -13.63
CA ARG A 71 -17.38 -7.54 -14.64
C ARG A 71 -16.93 -8.11 -15.99
N VAL A 72 -15.70 -7.82 -16.44
CA VAL A 72 -15.17 -8.36 -17.69
C VAL A 72 -15.10 -9.89 -17.63
N GLU A 73 -14.64 -10.43 -16.49
CA GLU A 73 -14.52 -11.87 -16.27
C GLU A 73 -15.89 -12.56 -16.31
N ILE A 74 -16.87 -12.06 -15.53
CA ILE A 74 -18.24 -12.58 -15.53
C ILE A 74 -18.88 -12.47 -16.93
N GLN A 75 -18.67 -11.36 -17.64
CA GLN A 75 -19.22 -11.19 -19.00
C GLN A 75 -18.63 -12.19 -19.99
N ALA A 76 -17.34 -12.55 -19.86
CA ALA A 76 -16.73 -13.58 -20.69
C ALA A 76 -17.34 -14.96 -20.42
N GLU A 77 -17.56 -15.32 -19.16
CA GLU A 77 -18.22 -16.58 -18.77
C GLU A 77 -19.65 -16.64 -19.28
N VAL A 78 -20.45 -15.59 -19.07
CA VAL A 78 -21.84 -15.51 -19.54
C VAL A 78 -21.90 -15.65 -21.07
N ARG A 79 -21.02 -14.98 -21.81
CA ARG A 79 -20.93 -15.15 -23.28
C ARG A 79 -20.59 -16.58 -23.67
N GLY A 80 -19.68 -17.23 -22.95
CA GLY A 80 -19.36 -18.65 -23.13
C GLY A 80 -20.59 -19.54 -22.97
N LEU A 81 -21.38 -19.32 -21.90
CA LEU A 81 -22.63 -20.06 -21.66
C LEU A 81 -23.69 -19.78 -22.74
N GLN A 82 -23.85 -18.52 -23.16
CA GLN A 82 -24.82 -18.12 -24.19
C GLN A 82 -24.54 -18.78 -25.54
N SER A 83 -23.26 -18.88 -25.93
CA SER A 83 -22.86 -19.60 -27.15
C SER A 83 -23.23 -21.09 -27.12
N GLY A 84 -23.31 -21.69 -25.93
CA GLY A 84 -23.82 -23.05 -25.73
C GLY A 84 -25.36 -23.14 -25.80
N SER A 85 -26.09 -22.13 -25.31
CA SER A 85 -27.56 -22.10 -25.38
C SER A 85 -28.10 -21.73 -26.76
N ASP A 86 -27.39 -20.93 -27.55
CA ASP A 86 -27.77 -20.61 -28.94
C ASP A 86 -27.70 -21.86 -29.84
N ALA A 87 -26.83 -22.83 -29.52
CA ALA A 87 -26.81 -24.13 -30.19
C ALA A 87 -28.04 -25.00 -29.86
N VAL A 88 -28.65 -24.82 -28.69
CA VAL A 88 -29.84 -25.58 -28.25
C VAL A 88 -31.13 -24.99 -28.81
N SER A 89 -31.20 -23.69 -29.11
CA SER A 89 -32.42 -23.03 -29.59
C SER A 89 -32.66 -23.11 -31.11
N VAL A 90 -31.63 -23.36 -31.93
CA VAL A 90 -31.77 -23.51 -33.41
C VAL A 90 -32.04 -24.98 -33.83
N ALA A 91 -32.05 -25.92 -32.88
CA ALA A 91 -32.28 -27.35 -33.12
C ALA A 91 -33.75 -27.80 -32.95
N ALA A 92 -34.71 -26.86 -32.81
CA ALA A 92 -36.14 -27.13 -32.62
C ALA A 92 -36.98 -26.82 -33.87
#